data_AF-A0AA42CRL6-F1
#
_entry.id   AF-A0AA42CRL6-F1
#
_cell.length_a   1.000
_cell.length_b   1.000
_cell.length_c   1.000
_cell.angle_alpha   90.00
_cell.angle_beta   90.00
_cell.angle_gamma   90.00
#
_symmetry.space_group_name_H-M   'P 1'
#
loop_
_entity.id
_entity.type
_entity.pdbx_description
1 polymer ?
#
loop_
_entity_poly.entity_id
_entity_poly.type
_entity_poly.pdbx_seq_one_letter_code
_entity_poly.pdbx_strand_id
1 'polypeptide(L)' 'MPKNRQTFHDPLDKLPPVTVEILKDDLLRFTQVDAAGRTNVVTFAGRFAIERRADPLIVVSSDER' A
#
# COMPACT_ATOMS: atom_id res chain seq x y z
N MET A 1 -1.84 -9.97 -16.12
CA MET A 1 -1.79 -8.87 -15.14
C MET A 1 -1.05 -9.38 -13.91
N PRO A 2 -0.06 -8.66 -13.35
CA PRO A 2 0.60 -9.12 -12.14
C PRO A 2 -0.43 -9.10 -11.01
N LYS A 3 -0.72 -10.27 -10.42
CA LYS A 3 -1.70 -10.41 -9.33
C LYS A 3 -1.27 -9.71 -8.02
N ASN A 4 -0.03 -9.21 -7.98
CA ASN A 4 0.61 -8.71 -6.78
C ASN A 4 0.68 -7.18 -6.72
N ARG A 5 -0.06 -6.47 -7.58
CA ARG A 5 -0.09 -5.00 -7.62
C ARG A 5 -1.52 -4.50 -7.61
N GLN A 6 -1.83 -3.60 -6.70
CA GLN A 6 -3.14 -2.96 -6.62
C GLN A 6 -3.00 -1.47 -6.35
N THR A 7 -3.81 -0.65 -7.02
CA THR A 7 -3.89 0.78 -6.78
C THR A 7 -5.16 1.09 -6.01
N PHE A 8 -5.04 1.91 -4.98
CA PHE A 8 -6.13 2.37 -4.13
C PHE A 8 -6.27 3.88 -4.29
N HIS A 9 -7.52 4.30 -4.44
CA HIS A 9 -7.89 5.70 -4.54
C HIS A 9 -8.60 6.11 -3.26
N ASP A 10 -8.29 7.31 -2.76
CA ASP A 10 -9.07 7.91 -1.70
C ASP A 10 -10.49 8.19 -2.24
N PRO A 11 -11.56 7.68 -1.59
CA PRO A 11 -12.93 7.94 -2.07
C PRO A 11 -13.30 9.42 -2.10
N LEU A 12 -12.60 10.26 -1.32
CA LEU A 12 -12.82 11.71 -1.27
C LEU A 12 -11.91 12.49 -2.21
N ASP A 13 -11.02 11.82 -2.94
CA ASP A 13 -10.04 12.42 -3.86
C ASP A 13 -9.16 13.52 -3.21
N LYS A 14 -8.95 13.45 -1.89
CA LYS A 14 -8.11 14.38 -1.13
C LYS A 14 -6.67 13.93 -1.06
N LEU A 15 -6.43 12.62 -1.19
CA LEU A 15 -5.09 12.03 -1.16
C LEU A 15 -4.73 11.42 -2.51
N PRO A 16 -3.47 11.56 -2.96
CA PRO A 16 -3.02 10.91 -4.18
C PRO A 16 -3.15 9.38 -4.10
N PRO A 17 -3.40 8.69 -5.22
CA PRO A 17 -3.55 7.24 -5.25
C PRO A 17 -2.31 6.53 -4.72
N VAL A 18 -2.52 5.45 -3.98
CA VAL A 18 -1.44 4.61 -3.43
C VAL A 18 -1.42 3.29 -4.19
N THR A 19 -0.26 2.94 -4.74
CA THR A 19 0.00 1.62 -5.33
C THR A 19 0.65 0.73 -4.27
N VAL A 20 0.03 -0.42 -3.99
CA VAL A 20 0.56 -1.47 -3.12
C VAL A 20 1.06 -2.62 -3.97
N GLU A 21 2.26 -3.08 -3.67
CA GLU A 21 2.90 -4.21 -4.35
C GLU A 21 3.42 -5.23 -3.34
N ILE A 22 3.03 -6.49 -3.54
CA ILE A 22 3.59 -7.64 -2.81
C ILE A 22 4.79 -8.15 -3.61
N LEU A 23 5.98 -7.84 -3.12
CA LEU A 23 7.25 -8.27 -3.69
C LEU A 23 7.64 -9.65 -3.12
N LYS A 24 8.79 -10.18 -3.56
CA LYS A 24 9.34 -11.43 -3.00
C LYS A 24 9.76 -11.23 -1.54
N ASP A 25 9.95 -12.33 -0.80
CA ASP A 25 10.46 -12.33 0.58
C ASP A 25 9.57 -11.56 1.58
N ASP A 26 8.24 -11.67 1.42
CA ASP A 26 7.23 -11.01 2.24
C ASP A 26 7.40 -9.46 2.30
N LEU A 27 7.96 -8.87 1.24
CA LEU A 27 8.12 -7.42 1.14
C LEU A 27 6.85 -6.75 0.61
N LEU A 28 6.39 -5.72 1.31
CA LEU A 28 5.29 -4.86 0.88
C LEU A 28 5.82 -3.49 0.50
N ARG A 29 5.56 -3.05 -0.73
CA ARG A 29 5.93 -1.71 -1.21
C ARG A 29 4.68 -0.86 -1.42
N PHE A 30 4.69 0.32 -0.84
CA PHE A 30 3.71 1.38 -1.03
C PHE A 30 4.36 2.48 -1.86
N THR A 31 3.75 2.83 -2.98
CA THR A 31 4.19 3.91 -3.86
C THR A 31 3.08 4.93 -4.02
N GLN A 32 3.37 6.20 -3.74
CA GLN A 32 2.45 7.31 -3.92
C GLN A 32 3.15 8.43 -4.69
N VAL A 33 2.48 9.02 -5.67
CA VAL A 33 2.98 10.21 -6.39
C VAL A 33 2.16 11.40 -5.91
N ASP A 34 2.80 12.40 -5.33
CA ASP A 34 2.10 13.59 -4.83
C ASP A 34 1.72 14.58 -5.95
N ALA A 35 0.97 15.62 -5.59
CA ALA A 35 0.53 16.66 -6.53
C ALA A 35 1.68 17.44 -7.20
N ALA A 36 2.88 17.43 -6.60
CA ALA A 36 4.08 18.03 -7.18
C ALA A 36 4.86 17.04 -8.06
N GLY A 37 4.34 15.83 -8.27
CA GLY A 37 4.99 14.78 -9.04
C GLY A 37 6.11 14.06 -8.29
N ARG A 38 6.24 14.25 -6.97
CA ARG A 38 7.25 13.57 -6.16
C ARG A 38 6.79 12.17 -5.80
N THR A 39 7.68 11.20 -5.95
CA THR A 39 7.41 9.80 -5.62
C THR A 39 7.82 9.51 -4.18
N ASN A 40 6.85 9.12 -3.36
CA ASN A 40 7.06 8.58 -2.02
C ASN A 40 7.00 7.05 -2.08
N VAL A 41 8.04 6.38 -1.57
CA VAL A 41 8.12 4.92 -1.52
C VAL A 41 8.39 4.48 -0.10
N VAL A 42 7.54 3.59 0.42
CA VAL A 42 7.72 2.95 1.73
C VAL A 42 7.74 1.44 1.52
N THR A 43 8.75 0.77 2.05
CA THR A 43 8.88 -0.68 1.99
C THR A 43 8.85 -1.25 3.39
N PHE A 44 7.98 -2.23 3.60
CA PHE A 44 7.90 -3.01 4.82
C PHE A 44 8.43 -4.42 4.56
N ALA A 45 9.17 -4.97 5.53
CA ALA A 45 9.71 -6.34 5.47
C ALA A 45 9.20 -7.15 6.66
N GLY A 46 8.68 -8.36 6.39
CA GLY A 46 8.08 -9.22 7.41
C GLY A 46 6.76 -9.84 6.95
N ARG A 47 6.16 -10.72 7.76
CA ARG A 47 4.83 -11.28 7.43
C ARG A 47 3.75 -10.27 7.78
N PHE A 48 3.03 -9.79 6.77
CA PHE A 48 1.94 -8.84 6.93
C PHE A 48 0.62 -9.45 6.49
N ALA A 49 -0.43 -9.22 7.29
CA ALA A 49 -1.80 -9.42 6.85
C ALA A 49 -2.34 -8.09 6.31
N ILE A 50 -2.84 -8.11 5.07
CA ILE A 50 -3.55 -6.96 4.49
C ILE A 50 -5.05 -7.19 4.71
N GLU A 51 -5.65 -6.45 5.63
CA GLU A 51 -7.10 -6.47 5.85
C GLU A 51 -7.77 -5.29 5.14
N ARG A 52 -8.77 -5.59 4.31
CA ARG A 52 -9.70 -4.58 3.80
C ARG A 52 -10.84 -4.43 4.80
N ARG A 53 -10.83 -3.36 5.58
CA ARG A 53 -11.96 -3.02 6.47
C ARG A 53 -13.01 -2.20 5.73
N ALA A 54 -14.19 -2.05 6.33
CA ALA A 54 -15.35 -1.41 5.71
C ALA A 54 -15.17 0.09 5.43
N ASP A 55 -14.14 0.71 6.00
CA ASP A 55 -13.69 2.08 5.73
C ASP A 55 -12.55 2.11 4.71
N PRO A 56 -12.24 3.25 4.06
CA PRO A 56 -11.15 3.36 3.08
C PRO A 56 -9.73 3.18 3.65
N LEU A 57 -9.60 2.63 4.85
CA LEU A 57 -8.35 2.41 5.56
C LEU A 57 -7.81 1.01 5.28
N ILE A 58 -6.65 0.96 4.62
CA ILE A 58 -5.81 -0.24 4.61
C ILE A 58 -4.99 -0.21 5.89
N VAL A 59 -5.17 -1.22 6.74
CA VAL A 59 -4.33 -1.40 7.93
C VAL A 59 -3.25 -2.41 7.60
N VAL A 60 -1.99 -2.00 7.73
CA VAL A 60 -0.83 -2.88 7.62
C VAL A 60 -0.35 -3.13 9.04
N SER A 61 -0.39 -4.39 9.47
CA SER A 61 0.12 -4.81 10.78
C SER A 61 1.24 -5.81 10.61
N SER A 62 2.35 -5.58 11.29
CA SER A 62 3.43 -6.55 11.48
C SER A 62 3.06 -7.48 12.64
N ASP A 63 3.24 -8.78 12.44
CA ASP A 63 3.21 -9.76 13.54
C ASP A 63 4.54 -9.66 14.31
N GLU A 64 4.58 -8.80 15.34
CA GLU A 64 5.67 -8.78 16.32
C GLU A 64 5.38 -9.84 17.38
N ARG A 65 5.95 -11.04 17.19
CA ARG A 65 6.05 -12.06 18.25
C ARG A 65 7.18 -11.77 19.21
#